data_AF-A0A842UKX6-F1
#
_entry.id   AF-A0A842UKX6-F1
#
_cell.length_a   1.000
_cell.length_b   1.000
_cell.length_c   1.000
_cell.angle_alpha   90.00
_cell.angle_beta   90.00
_cell.angle_gamma   90.00
#
_symmetry.space_group_name_H-M   'P 1'
#
loop_
_entity.id
_entity.type
_entity.pdbx_description
1 polymer ?
#
loop_
_entity_poly.entity_id
_entity_poly.type
_entity_poly.pdbx_seq_one_letter_code
_entity_poly.pdbx_strand_id
1 'polypeptide(L)'
;MNDLSYTVMDRLPGYTLNELMYRRPELLEEHKIVISYQLGLHTAFSYVFGLRDGYQSNYVFDPVTRILTRIDKERFLELPPNPDKTLQPQDPYTQEIASCELSNLKYMHSFREGVDRNQVVDALKEGFMDKYDDIKNKKQDLLQLVTHTRDTWLKLGPSTDVQEYEKETQKLASTVSFLVDQDPKRVWRRLVEAKREVDSRPETP
;
A
#
# COMPACT_ATOMS: atom_id res chain seq x y z
N MET A 1 15.69 29.50 -11.54
CA MET A 1 16.78 28.51 -11.70
C MET A 1 16.13 27.15 -11.65
N ASN A 2 16.21 26.37 -12.73
CA ASN A 2 15.71 25.00 -12.72
C ASN A 2 16.73 24.15 -11.97
N ASP A 3 16.38 23.71 -10.78
CA ASP A 3 17.17 22.79 -9.99
C ASP A 3 17.11 21.41 -10.66
N LEU A 4 18.14 21.08 -11.44
CA LEU A 4 18.32 19.75 -12.03
C LEU A 4 18.97 18.86 -10.97
N SER A 5 18.18 18.46 -9.98
CA SER A 5 18.59 17.44 -9.03
C SER A 5 18.44 16.06 -9.70
N TYR A 6 19.45 15.21 -9.53
CA TYR A 6 19.44 13.82 -9.99
C TYR A 6 19.48 12.90 -8.79
N THR A 7 18.55 11.95 -8.72
CA THR A 7 18.55 10.90 -7.70
C THR A 7 19.20 9.66 -8.26
N VAL A 8 20.31 9.22 -7.66
CA VAL A 8 20.94 7.94 -7.99
C VAL A 8 20.21 6.84 -7.22
N MET A 9 19.71 5.83 -7.93
CA MET A 9 19.03 4.69 -7.34
C MET A 9 19.66 3.38 -7.82
N ASP A 10 19.70 2.39 -6.95
CA ASP A 10 20.12 1.04 -7.33
C ASP A 10 19.13 0.43 -8.33
N ARG A 11 19.66 -0.27 -9.33
CA ARG A 11 18.82 -1.00 -10.28
C ARG A 11 18.26 -2.25 -9.61
N LEU A 12 16.94 -2.32 -9.49
CA LEU A 12 16.26 -3.53 -9.05
C LEU A 12 16.24 -4.57 -10.18
N PRO A 13 16.62 -5.83 -9.91
CA PRO A 13 16.40 -6.93 -10.84
C PRO A 13 14.90 -7.26 -10.91
N GLY A 14 14.44 -7.75 -12.05
CA GLY A 14 13.06 -8.22 -12.23
C GLY A 14 12.26 -7.41 -13.24
N TYR A 15 10.94 -7.54 -13.13
CA TYR A 15 9.95 -6.97 -14.05
C TYR A 15 8.86 -6.28 -13.25
N THR A 16 8.36 -5.15 -13.74
CA THR A 16 7.12 -4.59 -13.18
C THR A 16 5.96 -5.57 -13.36
N LEU A 17 4.92 -5.52 -12.52
CA LEU A 17 3.72 -6.33 -12.73
C LEU A 17 3.06 -6.04 -14.10
N ASN A 18 3.20 -4.81 -14.59
CA ASN A 18 2.79 -4.43 -15.94
C ASN A 18 3.57 -5.19 -17.02
N GLU A 19 4.89 -5.25 -16.91
CA GLU A 19 5.74 -6.01 -17.83
C GLU A 19 5.50 -7.50 -17.75
N LEU A 20 5.29 -8.05 -16.55
CA LEU A 20 4.94 -9.45 -16.37
C LEU A 20 3.65 -9.79 -17.12
N MET A 21 2.60 -8.97 -17.03
CA MET A 21 1.36 -9.24 -17.74
C MET A 21 1.55 -9.31 -19.26
N TYR A 22 2.31 -8.39 -19.85
CA TYR A 22 2.39 -8.27 -21.31
C TYR A 22 3.55 -9.04 -21.95
N ARG A 23 4.67 -9.20 -21.23
CA ARG A 23 5.92 -9.75 -21.80
C ARG A 23 6.25 -11.13 -21.26
N ARG A 24 5.88 -11.44 -20.01
CA ARG A 24 6.22 -12.69 -19.32
C ARG A 24 5.02 -13.24 -18.51
N PRO A 25 3.82 -13.39 -19.11
CA PRO A 25 2.62 -13.80 -18.38
C PRO A 25 2.75 -15.18 -17.75
N GLU A 26 3.61 -16.04 -18.29
CA GLU A 26 3.93 -17.35 -17.71
C GLU A 26 4.57 -17.23 -16.32
N LEU A 27 5.45 -16.25 -16.09
CA LEU A 27 6.07 -16.00 -14.79
C LEU A 27 5.07 -15.41 -13.79
N LEU A 28 4.16 -14.55 -14.25
CA LEU A 28 3.10 -14.01 -13.42
C LEU A 28 2.19 -15.11 -12.89
N GLU A 29 1.85 -16.07 -13.75
CA GLU A 29 0.98 -17.19 -13.42
C GLU A 29 1.70 -18.24 -12.56
N GLU A 30 2.96 -18.56 -12.86
CA GLU A 30 3.81 -19.46 -12.07
C GLU A 30 3.94 -18.97 -10.61
N HIS A 31 4.12 -17.66 -10.42
CA HIS A 31 4.37 -17.07 -9.11
C HIS A 31 3.16 -16.36 -8.52
N LYS A 32 1.95 -16.57 -9.06
CA LYS A 32 0.72 -15.85 -8.68
C LYS A 32 0.51 -15.81 -7.17
N ILE A 33 0.65 -16.95 -6.48
CA ILE A 33 0.43 -17.06 -5.03
C ILE A 33 1.42 -16.21 -4.23
N VAL A 34 2.70 -16.26 -4.59
CA VAL A 34 3.76 -15.50 -3.91
C VAL A 34 3.61 -14.00 -4.14
N ILE A 35 3.23 -13.60 -5.36
CA ILE A 35 2.96 -12.21 -5.71
C ILE A 35 1.71 -11.72 -4.97
N SER A 36 0.62 -12.51 -4.95
CA SER A 36 -0.62 -12.17 -4.23
C SER A 36 -0.38 -11.97 -2.75
N TYR A 37 0.34 -12.89 -2.11
CA TYR A 37 0.72 -12.77 -0.71
C TYR A 37 1.47 -11.47 -0.43
N GLN A 38 2.49 -11.15 -1.24
CA GLN A 38 3.26 -9.92 -1.06
C GLN A 38 2.46 -8.65 -1.37
N LEU A 39 1.54 -8.67 -2.34
CA LEU A 39 0.57 -7.59 -2.54
C LEU A 39 -0.30 -7.39 -1.29
N GLY A 40 -0.68 -8.47 -0.61
CA GLY A 40 -1.34 -8.43 0.70
C GLY A 40 -0.50 -7.67 1.74
N LEU A 41 0.79 -8.01 1.86
CA LEU A 41 1.71 -7.31 2.75
C LEU A 41 1.74 -5.80 2.44
N HIS A 42 1.92 -5.45 1.16
CA HIS A 42 1.95 -4.05 0.75
C HIS A 42 0.62 -3.34 1.00
N THR A 43 -0.51 -4.00 0.78
CA THR A 43 -1.85 -3.44 1.04
C THR A 43 -2.03 -3.04 2.50
N ALA A 44 -1.62 -3.91 3.45
CA ALA A 44 -1.68 -3.61 4.87
C ALA A 44 -0.79 -2.41 5.23
N PHE A 45 0.43 -2.37 4.68
CA PHE A 45 1.35 -1.26 4.88
C PHE A 45 0.79 0.06 4.32
N SER A 46 0.23 0.05 3.11
CA SER A 46 -0.43 1.20 2.48
C SER A 46 -1.57 1.73 3.32
N TYR A 47 -2.39 0.83 3.87
CA TYR A 47 -3.51 1.20 4.70
C TYR A 47 -3.11 1.84 6.02
N VAL A 48 -2.04 1.39 6.66
CA VAL A 48 -1.62 1.94 7.95
C VAL A 48 -0.83 3.25 7.78
N PHE A 49 0.05 3.31 6.77
CA PHE A 49 0.99 4.42 6.60
C PHE A 49 0.60 5.40 5.50
N GLY A 50 -0.61 5.28 4.93
CA GLY A 50 -1.09 6.19 3.89
C GLY A 50 -0.19 6.22 2.66
N LEU A 51 0.37 5.07 2.27
CA LEU A 51 1.20 4.97 1.07
C LEU A 51 0.28 4.81 -0.16
N ARG A 52 0.19 5.85 -0.99
CA ARG A 52 -0.71 5.90 -2.15
C ARG A 52 0.00 5.50 -3.43
N ASP A 53 -0.75 5.44 -4.54
CA ASP A 53 -0.20 5.13 -5.87
C ASP A 53 0.31 3.67 -6.00
N GLY A 54 -0.40 2.71 -5.40
CA GLY A 54 -0.06 1.28 -5.43
C GLY A 54 -0.41 0.60 -6.76
N TYR A 55 -0.04 1.17 -7.90
CA TYR A 55 -0.33 0.62 -9.22
C TYR A 55 0.70 -0.42 -9.66
N GLN A 56 0.34 -1.24 -10.64
CA GLN A 56 1.14 -2.36 -11.15
C GLN A 56 2.52 -1.95 -11.71
N SER A 57 2.67 -0.70 -12.17
CA SER A 57 3.96 -0.15 -12.60
C SER A 57 4.92 0.07 -11.43
N ASN A 58 4.38 0.25 -10.23
CA ASN A 58 5.14 0.60 -9.02
C ASN A 58 5.52 -0.66 -8.22
N TYR A 59 5.34 -1.84 -8.80
CA TYR A 59 5.69 -3.13 -8.21
C TYR A 59 6.62 -3.89 -9.14
N VAL A 60 7.85 -4.14 -8.70
CA VAL A 60 8.86 -4.92 -9.41
C VAL A 60 9.00 -6.27 -8.76
N PHE A 61 8.77 -7.34 -9.51
CA PHE A 61 8.96 -8.72 -9.07
C PHE A 61 10.23 -9.31 -9.66
N ASP A 62 11.11 -9.79 -8.79
CA ASP A 62 12.28 -10.57 -9.19
C ASP A 62 11.93 -12.07 -9.13
N PRO A 63 11.86 -12.79 -10.26
CA PRO A 63 11.55 -14.22 -10.27
C PRO A 63 12.64 -15.09 -9.63
N VAL A 64 13.88 -14.61 -9.52
CA VAL A 64 14.99 -15.37 -8.93
C VAL A 64 14.87 -15.40 -7.41
N THR A 65 14.77 -14.22 -6.79
CA THR A 65 14.63 -14.09 -5.33
C THR A 65 13.18 -14.24 -4.86
N ARG A 66 12.22 -14.15 -5.78
CA ARG A 66 10.76 -14.16 -5.55
C ARG A 66 10.28 -13.01 -4.67
N ILE A 67 10.97 -11.88 -4.72
CA ILE A 67 10.63 -10.68 -3.95
C ILE A 67 9.86 -9.70 -4.83
N LEU A 68 8.75 -9.20 -4.30
CA LEU A 68 7.94 -8.11 -4.86
C LEU A 68 8.29 -6.81 -4.14
N THR A 69 9.04 -5.95 -4.83
CA THR A 69 9.47 -4.66 -4.31
C THR A 69 8.54 -3.55 -4.81
N ARG A 70 7.98 -2.78 -3.88
CA ARG A 70 7.33 -1.53 -4.23
C ARG A 70 8.36 -0.42 -4.45
N ILE A 71 8.23 0.30 -5.56
CA ILE A 71 8.99 1.50 -5.91
C ILE A 71 8.08 2.73 -5.88
N ASP A 72 8.63 3.90 -6.17
CA ASP A 72 7.88 5.17 -6.31
C ASP A 72 6.95 5.47 -5.12
N LYS A 73 7.58 5.76 -3.97
CA LYS A 73 6.90 5.92 -2.67
C LYS A 73 6.75 7.38 -2.26
N GLU A 74 6.60 8.29 -3.22
CA GLU A 74 6.56 9.73 -2.95
C GLU A 74 5.33 10.13 -2.11
N ARG A 75 4.20 9.46 -2.34
CA ARG A 75 2.95 9.69 -1.60
C ARG A 75 2.87 8.88 -0.31
N PHE A 76 3.77 9.16 0.62
CA PHE A 76 3.90 8.49 1.93
C PHE A 76 3.37 9.35 3.08
N LEU A 77 2.76 8.74 4.11
CA LEU A 77 2.09 9.43 5.23
C LEU A 77 0.94 10.36 4.82
N GLU A 78 0.31 10.10 3.67
CA GLU A 78 -0.94 10.75 3.28
C GLU A 78 -2.14 10.10 4.01
N LEU A 79 -2.19 10.36 5.31
CA LEU A 79 -3.14 9.77 6.25
C LEU A 79 -4.53 10.41 6.17
N PRO A 80 -5.61 9.71 6.56
CA PRO A 80 -6.94 10.25 6.51
C PRO A 80 -7.11 11.36 7.56
N PRO A 81 -7.82 12.46 7.25
CA PRO A 81 -8.08 13.51 8.22
C PRO A 81 -9.03 13.07 9.34
N ASN A 82 -9.84 12.03 9.10
CA ASN A 82 -10.80 11.47 10.05
C ASN A 82 -10.63 9.94 10.11
N PRO A 83 -9.64 9.42 10.86
CA PRO A 83 -9.32 7.99 10.85
C PRO A 83 -10.47 7.11 11.34
N ASP A 84 -11.35 7.61 12.20
CA ASP A 84 -12.55 6.89 12.68
C ASP A 84 -13.52 6.52 11.55
N LYS A 85 -13.48 7.25 10.43
CA LYS A 85 -14.37 7.06 9.29
C LYS A 85 -13.84 6.05 8.26
N THR A 86 -12.60 5.59 8.39
CA THR A 86 -11.98 4.64 7.44
C THR A 86 -12.77 3.34 7.27
N LEU A 87 -13.54 2.96 8.30
CA LEU A 87 -14.40 1.78 8.25
C LEU A 87 -15.82 2.06 7.66
N GLN A 88 -16.05 3.21 7.05
CA GLN A 88 -17.34 3.59 6.45
C GLN A 88 -17.41 3.31 4.94
N PRO A 89 -18.61 3.02 4.39
CA PRO A 89 -18.88 2.76 2.96
C PRO A 89 -18.24 3.74 1.95
N GLN A 90 -18.31 5.03 2.23
CA GLN A 90 -17.89 6.05 1.27
C GLN A 90 -16.59 6.77 1.66
N ASP A 91 -15.78 6.14 2.52
CA ASP A 91 -14.51 6.75 2.92
C ASP A 91 -13.52 6.80 1.75
N PRO A 92 -13.10 8.01 1.30
CA PRO A 92 -12.24 8.16 0.13
C PRO A 92 -10.85 7.56 0.35
N TYR A 93 -10.33 7.60 1.58
CA TYR A 93 -9.02 7.03 1.92
C TYR A 93 -8.98 5.53 1.63
N THR A 94 -10.00 4.82 2.11
CA THR A 94 -10.12 3.38 1.97
C THR A 94 -10.47 2.97 0.54
N GLN A 95 -11.31 3.77 -0.16
CA GLN A 95 -11.61 3.56 -1.58
C GLN A 95 -10.37 3.70 -2.46
N GLU A 96 -9.51 4.69 -2.21
CA GLU A 96 -8.27 4.90 -2.98
C GLU A 96 -7.29 3.72 -2.80
N ILE A 97 -7.02 3.29 -1.56
CA ILE A 97 -6.15 2.13 -1.31
C ILE A 97 -6.72 0.87 -1.95
N ALA A 98 -8.01 0.60 -1.74
CA ALA A 98 -8.66 -0.56 -2.33
C ALA A 98 -8.56 -0.55 -3.86
N SER A 99 -8.76 0.61 -4.48
CA SER A 99 -8.70 0.78 -5.93
C SER A 99 -7.31 0.62 -6.50
N CYS A 100 -6.26 1.06 -5.81
CA CYS A 100 -4.89 0.88 -6.26
C CYS A 100 -4.43 -0.56 -6.02
N GLU A 101 -4.49 -1.02 -4.77
CA GLU A 101 -3.85 -2.25 -4.33
C GLU A 101 -4.58 -3.50 -4.81
N LEU A 102 -5.91 -3.56 -4.62
CA LEU A 102 -6.69 -4.74 -4.98
C LEU A 102 -6.92 -4.85 -6.48
N SER A 103 -6.82 -3.75 -7.23
CA SER A 103 -6.86 -3.79 -8.69
C SER A 103 -5.70 -4.56 -9.29
N ASN A 104 -4.57 -4.69 -8.59
CA ASN A 104 -3.42 -5.44 -9.11
C ASN A 104 -3.75 -6.92 -9.36
N LEU A 105 -4.76 -7.48 -8.67
CA LEU A 105 -5.21 -8.86 -8.90
C LEU A 105 -5.79 -9.07 -10.30
N LYS A 106 -6.37 -8.04 -10.93
CA LYS A 106 -6.99 -8.15 -12.27
C LYS A 106 -5.98 -8.48 -13.38
N TYR A 107 -4.69 -8.39 -13.09
CA TYR A 107 -3.63 -8.70 -14.04
C TYR A 107 -3.25 -10.19 -14.04
N MET A 108 -3.60 -10.93 -12.98
CA MET A 108 -3.38 -12.37 -12.91
C MET A 108 -4.46 -13.09 -13.73
N HIS A 109 -4.04 -13.99 -14.62
CA HIS A 109 -4.95 -14.73 -15.49
C HIS A 109 -5.94 -15.57 -14.67
N SER A 110 -5.44 -16.31 -13.66
CA SER A 110 -6.27 -17.04 -12.69
C SER A 110 -7.40 -16.19 -12.08
N PHE A 111 -7.09 -14.95 -11.71
CA PHE A 111 -8.10 -14.06 -11.13
C PHE A 111 -9.16 -13.64 -12.16
N ARG A 112 -8.75 -13.33 -13.39
CA ARG A 112 -9.67 -12.92 -14.48
C ARG A 112 -10.62 -14.04 -14.89
N GLU A 113 -10.07 -15.20 -15.25
CA GLU A 113 -10.85 -16.33 -15.77
C GLU A 113 -11.58 -17.10 -14.67
N GLY A 114 -11.27 -16.84 -13.40
CA GLY A 114 -11.92 -17.48 -12.25
C GLY A 114 -11.31 -18.83 -11.85
N VAL A 115 -10.41 -19.38 -12.66
CA VAL A 115 -9.63 -20.58 -12.33
C VAL A 115 -8.63 -20.24 -11.24
N ASP A 116 -8.63 -20.96 -10.11
CA ASP A 116 -7.80 -20.68 -8.93
C ASP A 116 -7.97 -19.29 -8.28
N ARG A 117 -9.02 -18.54 -8.63
CA ARG A 117 -9.28 -17.19 -8.08
C ARG A 117 -9.27 -17.18 -6.55
N ASN A 118 -9.86 -18.19 -5.92
CA ASN A 118 -9.90 -18.28 -4.46
C ASN A 118 -8.50 -18.41 -3.85
N GLN A 119 -7.60 -19.19 -4.47
CA GLN A 119 -6.23 -19.35 -3.97
C GLN A 119 -5.46 -18.02 -4.02
N VAL A 120 -5.63 -17.25 -5.09
CA VAL A 120 -5.05 -15.91 -5.26
C VAL A 120 -5.59 -14.94 -4.20
N VAL A 121 -6.90 -14.94 -3.97
CA VAL A 121 -7.55 -14.08 -2.97
C VAL A 121 -7.15 -14.47 -1.55
N ASP A 122 -7.09 -15.77 -1.25
CA ASP A 122 -6.71 -16.29 0.06
C ASP A 122 -5.25 -15.95 0.36
N ALA A 123 -4.34 -16.11 -0.59
CA ALA A 123 -2.94 -15.73 -0.44
C ALA A 123 -2.78 -14.22 -0.16
N LEU A 124 -3.50 -13.37 -0.91
CA LEU A 124 -3.47 -11.93 -0.67
C LEU A 124 -4.03 -11.57 0.71
N LYS A 125 -5.13 -12.20 1.12
CA LYS A 125 -5.70 -12.01 2.45
C LYS A 125 -4.74 -12.48 3.54
N GLU A 126 -4.07 -13.62 3.37
CA GLU A 126 -3.09 -14.15 4.31
C GLU A 126 -1.94 -13.16 4.51
N GLY A 127 -1.32 -12.68 3.42
CA GLY A 127 -0.28 -11.66 3.50
C GLY A 127 -0.77 -10.35 4.12
N PHE A 128 -2.01 -9.93 3.83
CA PHE A 128 -2.59 -8.76 4.49
C PHE A 128 -2.64 -8.96 6.01
N MET A 129 -3.16 -10.10 6.49
CA MET A 129 -3.27 -10.39 7.92
C MET A 129 -1.90 -10.47 8.59
N ASP A 130 -0.98 -11.23 8.01
CA ASP A 130 0.37 -11.43 8.55
C ASP A 130 1.12 -10.10 8.68
N LYS A 131 1.01 -9.23 7.67
CA LYS A 131 1.66 -7.92 7.75
C LYS A 131 0.99 -7.00 8.76
N TYR A 132 -0.34 -7.05 8.87
CA TYR A 132 -1.04 -6.24 9.85
C TYR A 132 -0.67 -6.65 11.28
N ASP A 133 -0.56 -7.94 11.55
CA ASP A 133 -0.13 -8.46 12.84
C ASP A 133 1.35 -8.11 13.12
N ASP A 134 2.23 -8.19 12.13
CA ASP A 134 3.62 -7.69 12.22
C ASP A 134 3.68 -6.20 12.57
N ILE A 135 2.85 -5.38 11.92
CA ILE A 135 2.73 -3.94 12.20
C ILE A 135 2.24 -3.69 13.63
N LYS A 136 1.24 -4.44 14.09
CA LYS A 136 0.74 -4.35 15.47
C LYS A 136 1.80 -4.70 16.50
N ASN A 137 2.53 -5.79 16.27
CA ASN A 137 3.60 -6.23 17.15
C ASN A 137 4.74 -5.22 17.23
N LYS A 138 5.00 -4.49 16.13
CA LYS A 138 6.05 -3.46 16.02
C LYS A 138 5.52 -2.04 16.22
N LYS A 139 4.30 -1.87 16.74
CA LYS A 139 3.62 -0.56 16.81
C LYS A 139 4.50 0.54 17.40
N GLN A 140 5.14 0.30 18.55
CA GLN A 140 5.94 1.31 19.23
C GLN A 140 7.17 1.73 18.41
N ASP A 141 7.90 0.76 17.87
CA ASP A 141 9.08 1.01 17.03
C ASP A 141 8.70 1.79 15.75
N LEU A 142 7.56 1.46 15.15
CA LEU A 142 7.06 2.13 13.96
C LEU A 142 6.59 3.56 14.24
N LEU A 143 5.96 3.81 15.39
CA LEU A 143 5.59 5.17 15.80
C LEU A 143 6.83 6.02 16.09
N GLN A 144 7.84 5.45 16.75
CA GLN A 144 9.14 6.12 16.94
C GLN A 144 9.80 6.44 15.60
N LEU A 145 9.74 5.52 14.63
CA LEU A 145 10.28 5.75 13.29
C LEU A 145 9.56 6.90 12.57
N VAL A 146 8.23 7.01 12.70
CA VAL A 146 7.45 8.12 12.13
C VAL A 146 7.90 9.45 12.74
N THR A 147 7.99 9.53 14.07
CA THR A 147 8.47 10.75 14.77
C THR A 147 9.90 11.09 14.36
N HIS A 148 10.80 10.10 14.37
CA HIS A 148 12.20 10.30 14.00
C HIS A 148 12.37 10.76 12.54
N THR A 149 11.56 10.23 11.62
CA THR A 149 11.55 10.64 10.21
C THR A 149 11.14 12.10 10.07
N ARG A 150 10.06 12.52 10.75
CA ARG A 150 9.59 13.91 10.75
C ARG A 150 10.61 14.86 11.39
N ASP A 151 11.20 14.49 12.52
CA ASP A 151 12.26 15.27 13.17
C ASP A 151 13.48 15.46 12.25
N THR A 152 13.83 14.42 11.49
CA THR A 152 14.93 14.49 10.53
C THR A 152 14.60 15.43 9.36
N TRP A 153 13.38 15.37 8.83
CA TRP A 153 12.92 16.30 7.80
C TRP A 153 12.93 17.76 8.28
N LEU A 154 12.48 18.01 9.52
CA LEU A 154 12.55 19.34 10.12
C LEU A 154 13.99 19.87 10.20
N LYS A 155 14.96 19.01 10.51
CA LYS A 155 16.39 19.40 10.54
C LYS A 155 16.95 19.73 9.16
N LEU A 156 16.54 18.99 8.14
CA LEU A 156 17.01 19.17 6.76
C LEU A 156 16.34 20.35 6.04
N GLY A 157 15.08 20.64 6.38
CA GLY A 157 14.30 21.75 5.84
C GLY A 157 13.47 22.41 6.95
N PRO A 158 14.07 23.32 7.74
CA PRO A 158 13.41 23.90 8.90
C PRO A 158 12.13 24.64 8.51
N SER A 159 11.02 24.24 9.14
CA SER A 159 9.72 24.92 9.01
C SER A 159 9.83 26.34 9.59
N THR A 160 9.13 27.29 8.96
CA THR A 160 8.94 28.63 9.52
C THR A 160 8.10 28.65 10.79
N ASP A 161 7.29 27.60 11.02
CA ASP A 161 6.52 27.40 12.25
C ASP A 161 6.79 25.98 12.80
N VAL A 162 7.66 25.92 13.82
CA VAL A 162 8.06 24.66 14.46
C VAL A 162 6.93 24.08 15.31
N GLN A 163 6.13 24.92 15.97
CA GLN A 163 5.05 24.44 16.85
C GLN A 163 3.93 23.78 16.05
N GLU A 164 3.58 24.35 14.90
CA GLU A 164 2.59 23.73 14.01
C GLU A 164 3.12 22.41 13.43
N TYR A 165 4.39 22.36 13.03
CA TYR A 165 5.02 21.13 12.53
C TYR A 165 5.03 19.99 13.57
N GLU A 166 5.31 20.31 14.84
CA GLU A 166 5.25 19.36 15.95
C GLU A 166 3.83 18.84 16.19
N LYS A 167 2.82 19.72 16.18
CA LYS A 167 1.40 19.33 16.29
C LYS A 167 0.97 18.41 15.15
N GLU A 168 1.35 18.73 13.92
CA GLU A 168 1.10 17.86 12.76
C GLU A 168 1.75 16.50 12.94
N THR A 169 3.00 16.46 13.42
CA THR A 169 3.73 15.21 13.66
C THR A 169 3.03 14.34 14.71
N GLN A 170 2.55 14.95 15.81
CA GLN A 170 1.76 14.24 16.83
C GLN A 170 0.42 13.75 16.27
N LYS A 171 -0.24 14.54 15.41
CA LYS A 171 -1.48 14.15 14.73
C LYS A 171 -1.24 12.95 13.80
N LEU A 172 -0.17 12.96 13.01
CA LEU A 172 0.21 11.85 12.13
C LEU A 172 0.47 10.58 12.95
N ALA A 173 1.28 10.66 14.00
CA ALA A 173 1.58 9.51 14.87
C ALA A 173 0.32 8.96 15.55
N SER A 174 -0.59 9.84 16.00
CA SER A 174 -1.87 9.44 16.59
C SER A 174 -2.78 8.75 15.57
N THR A 175 -2.82 9.26 14.33
CA THR A 175 -3.57 8.64 13.24
C THR A 175 -3.01 7.27 12.87
N VAL A 176 -1.68 7.13 12.73
CA VAL A 176 -1.04 5.82 12.49
C VAL A 176 -1.39 4.87 13.63
N SER A 177 -1.23 5.29 14.88
CA SER A 177 -1.57 4.48 16.06
C SER A 177 -3.02 3.98 15.99
N PHE A 178 -3.95 4.87 15.67
CA PHE A 178 -5.36 4.51 15.54
C PHE A 178 -5.58 3.46 14.46
N LEU A 179 -4.98 3.65 13.28
CA LEU A 179 -5.11 2.69 12.18
C LEU A 179 -4.51 1.34 12.58
N VAL A 180 -3.32 1.30 13.19
CA VAL A 180 -2.70 0.07 13.69
C VAL A 180 -3.62 -0.68 14.66
N ASP A 181 -4.36 0.02 15.53
CA ASP A 181 -5.20 -0.62 16.55
C ASP A 181 -6.49 -1.26 16.01
N GLN A 182 -6.87 -0.98 14.76
CA GLN A 182 -8.09 -1.54 14.17
C GLN A 182 -8.05 -3.06 14.06
N ASP A 183 -9.23 -3.69 14.06
CA ASP A 183 -9.35 -5.13 13.78
C ASP A 183 -9.01 -5.42 12.30
N PRO A 184 -7.92 -6.17 12.00
CA PRO A 184 -7.50 -6.41 10.62
C PRO A 184 -8.57 -7.15 9.80
N LYS A 185 -9.39 -8.01 10.43
CA LYS A 185 -10.49 -8.70 9.75
C LYS A 185 -11.56 -7.71 9.28
N ARG A 186 -11.85 -6.69 10.09
CA ARG A 186 -12.80 -5.64 9.76
C ARG A 186 -12.25 -4.70 8.68
N VAL A 187 -10.97 -4.33 8.75
CA VAL A 187 -10.29 -3.53 7.73
C VAL A 187 -10.29 -4.25 6.38
N TRP A 188 -9.88 -5.53 6.37
CA TRP A 188 -9.88 -6.35 5.15
C TRP A 188 -11.26 -6.40 4.50
N ARG A 189 -12.31 -6.73 5.29
CA ARG A 189 -13.69 -6.74 4.79
C ARG A 189 -14.07 -5.41 4.17
N ARG A 190 -13.69 -4.32 4.83
CA ARG A 190 -13.99 -2.97 4.37
C ARG A 190 -13.28 -2.62 3.06
N LEU A 191 -12.00 -2.97 2.91
CA LEU A 191 -11.26 -2.77 1.67
C LEU A 191 -11.91 -3.52 0.49
N VAL A 192 -12.34 -4.76 0.71
CA VAL A 192 -13.03 -5.56 -0.31
C VAL A 192 -14.38 -4.94 -0.69
N GLU A 193 -15.17 -4.49 0.29
CA GLU A 193 -16.44 -3.80 0.05
C GLU A 193 -16.22 -2.48 -0.71
N ALA A 194 -15.26 -1.66 -0.27
CA ALA A 194 -14.89 -0.40 -0.92
C ALA A 194 -14.52 -0.62 -2.39
N LYS A 195 -13.74 -1.68 -2.70
CA LYS A 195 -13.40 -2.02 -4.08
C LYS A 195 -14.64 -2.35 -4.93
N ARG A 196 -15.54 -3.16 -4.38
CA ARG A 196 -16.79 -3.52 -5.08
C ARG A 196 -17.68 -2.31 -5.33
N GLU A 197 -17.77 -1.41 -4.36
CA GLU A 197 -18.52 -0.16 -4.51
C GLU A 197 -17.94 0.70 -5.63
N VAL A 198 -16.61 0.88 -5.68
CA VAL A 198 -15.94 1.62 -6.75
C VAL A 198 -16.20 0.98 -8.12
N ASP A 199 -16.07 -0.34 -8.23
CA ASP A 199 -16.30 -1.06 -9.50
C ASP A 199 -17.78 -1.04 -9.96
N SER A 200 -18.71 -0.85 -9.03
CA SER A 200 -20.15 -0.80 -9.33
C SER A 200 -20.65 0.57 -9.77
N ARG A 201 -19.83 1.63 -9.63
CA ARG A 201 -20.21 2.96 -10.08
C ARG A 201 -20.19 2.98 -11.61
N PRO A 202 -21.26 3.44 -12.28
CA PRO A 202 -21.21 3.66 -13.72
C PRO A 202 -20.10 4.66 -14.01
N GLU A 203 -19.25 4.36 -15.00
CA GLU A 203 -18.28 5.33 -15.51
C GLU A 203 -19.07 6.58 -15.92
N THR A 204 -18.90 7.67 -15.18
CA THR A 204 -19.49 8.95 -15.57
C THR A 204 -18.91 9.30 -16.95
N PRO A 205 -19.75 9.51 -17.97
CA PRO A 205 -19.29 9.79 -19.34
C PRO A 205 -18.49 11.09 -19.44
#